data_AF-A0A961BNV6-F1
#
_entry.id   AF-A0A961BNV6-F1
#
_cell.length_a   1.000
_cell.length_b   1.000
_cell.length_c   1.000
_cell.angle_alpha   90.00
_cell.angle_beta   90.00
_cell.angle_gamma   90.00
#
_symmetry.space_group_name_H-M   'P 1'
#
loop_
_entity.id
_entity.type
_entity.pdbx_description
1 polymer ?
#
loop_
_entity_poly.entity_id
_entity_poly.type
_entity_poly.pdbx_seq_one_letter_code
_entity_poly.pdbx_strand_id
1 'polypeptide(L)'
;MLRSALALGLVMAVLAPLPATADTSDFPTYSGDEFVTLYEYAVTNVLPGLDAPIGRTAITGNAELDDRIWDIAFARGYVLRPVASGSLDSVDGVPMQHDTAVAWIGLRAAARAAGLGFIVSSAYRSPSTQRTHFVSKLQGTSDADIDAALTWYSVPGTSKHHSGYAVDFRYADG
;
A
#
# COMPACT_ATOMS: atom_id res chain seq x y z
N MET A 1 -39.62 -61.72 -1.28
CA MET A 1 -39.00 -60.87 -2.31
C MET A 1 -39.30 -59.41 -2.00
N LEU A 2 -38.32 -58.64 -1.50
CA LEU A 2 -38.11 -57.23 -1.85
C LEU A 2 -36.82 -56.77 -1.14
N ARG A 3 -35.80 -56.44 -1.92
CA ARG A 3 -34.52 -55.89 -1.45
C ARG A 3 -34.67 -54.38 -1.35
N SER A 4 -34.49 -53.82 -0.16
CA SER A 4 -34.35 -52.38 0.03
C SER A 4 -32.93 -51.95 -0.38
N ALA A 5 -32.83 -51.11 -1.40
CA ALA A 5 -31.58 -50.46 -1.79
C ALA A 5 -31.57 -49.03 -1.23
N LEU A 6 -30.59 -48.73 -0.38
CA LEU A 6 -30.25 -47.39 0.09
C LEU A 6 -29.63 -46.62 -1.10
N ALA A 7 -30.25 -45.52 -1.53
CA ALA A 7 -29.62 -44.59 -2.48
C ALA A 7 -28.73 -43.61 -1.70
N LEU A 8 -27.42 -43.80 -1.81
CA LEU A 8 -26.41 -42.89 -1.29
C LEU A 8 -26.34 -41.65 -2.20
N GLY A 9 -26.78 -40.50 -1.70
CA GLY A 9 -26.70 -39.23 -2.41
C GLY A 9 -25.25 -38.78 -2.54
N LEU A 10 -24.70 -38.85 -3.75
CA LEU A 10 -23.39 -38.32 -4.10
C LEU A 10 -23.49 -36.79 -4.18
N VAL A 11 -22.95 -36.10 -3.17
CA VAL A 11 -22.71 -34.65 -3.25
C VAL A 11 -21.55 -34.45 -4.22
N MET A 12 -21.86 -34.12 -5.46
CA MET A 12 -20.88 -33.62 -6.44
C MET A 12 -20.48 -32.22 -5.99
N ALA A 13 -19.34 -32.11 -5.31
CA ALA A 13 -18.65 -30.85 -5.16
C ALA A 13 -18.28 -30.35 -6.56
N VAL A 14 -19.02 -29.38 -7.06
CA VAL A 14 -18.63 -28.64 -8.27
C VAL A 14 -17.38 -27.86 -7.88
N LEU A 15 -16.20 -28.38 -8.22
CA LEU A 15 -15.00 -27.57 -8.28
C LEU A 15 -15.27 -26.49 -9.33
N ALA A 16 -15.56 -25.27 -8.87
CA ALA A 16 -15.55 -24.13 -9.75
C ALA A 16 -14.15 -24.08 -10.41
N PRO A 17 -14.07 -23.96 -11.75
CA PRO A 17 -12.78 -23.79 -12.39
C PRO A 17 -12.10 -22.56 -11.78
N LEU A 18 -10.82 -22.70 -11.43
CA LEU A 18 -9.97 -21.55 -11.12
C LEU A 18 -10.14 -20.51 -12.24
N PRO A 19 -10.24 -19.21 -11.93
CA PRO A 19 -10.43 -18.20 -12.95
C PRO A 19 -9.35 -18.37 -14.03
N ALA A 20 -9.80 -18.35 -15.29
CA ALA A 20 -8.90 -18.35 -16.44
C ALA A 20 -7.79 -17.33 -16.19
N THR A 21 -6.55 -17.67 -16.51
CA THR A 21 -5.42 -16.74 -16.45
C THR A 21 -5.84 -15.48 -17.21
N ALA A 22 -6.04 -14.38 -16.49
CA ALA A 22 -6.43 -13.13 -17.13
C ALA A 22 -5.37 -12.82 -18.18
N ASP A 23 -5.80 -12.55 -19.41
CA ASP A 23 -4.87 -12.10 -20.45
C ASP A 23 -4.36 -10.73 -20.02
N THR A 24 -3.08 -10.68 -19.62
CA THR A 24 -2.44 -9.43 -19.22
C THR A 24 -1.62 -8.80 -20.34
N SER A 25 -1.68 -9.34 -21.56
CA SER A 25 -0.89 -8.84 -22.69
C SER A 25 -1.24 -7.40 -23.08
N ASP A 26 -2.46 -6.96 -22.76
CA ASP A 26 -2.91 -5.58 -22.97
C ASP A 26 -2.41 -4.60 -21.90
N PHE A 27 -1.81 -5.08 -20.80
CA PHE A 27 -1.28 -4.21 -19.75
C PHE A 27 0.23 -3.93 -19.92
N PRO A 28 0.66 -2.68 -19.70
CA PRO A 28 2.08 -2.36 -19.73
C PRO A 28 2.83 -3.10 -18.61
N THR A 29 3.99 -3.64 -18.95
CA THR A 29 4.95 -4.18 -17.97
C THR A 29 5.98 -3.12 -17.66
N TYR A 30 6.23 -2.89 -16.37
CA TYR A 30 7.24 -1.96 -15.89
C TYR A 30 8.29 -2.69 -15.05
N SER A 31 9.56 -2.38 -15.27
CA SER A 31 10.62 -2.61 -14.28
C SER A 31 10.39 -1.75 -13.03
N GLY A 32 11.16 -2.00 -11.97
CA GLY A 32 11.08 -1.20 -10.75
C GLY A 32 11.32 0.28 -10.99
N ASP A 33 12.34 0.62 -11.77
CA ASP A 33 12.73 2.00 -12.08
C ASP A 33 11.69 2.69 -12.99
N GLU A 34 11.13 1.97 -13.95
CA GLU A 34 10.05 2.50 -14.80
C GLU A 34 8.78 2.76 -13.99
N PHE A 35 8.44 1.88 -13.04
CA PHE A 35 7.31 2.09 -12.15
C PHE A 35 7.52 3.28 -11.21
N VAL A 36 8.75 3.47 -10.69
CA VAL A 36 9.11 4.66 -9.91
C VAL A 36 8.94 5.91 -10.78
N THR A 37 9.48 5.90 -12.00
CA THR A 37 9.38 7.03 -12.95
C THR A 37 7.93 7.38 -13.26
N LEU A 38 7.09 6.38 -13.53
CA LEU A 38 5.66 6.57 -13.75
C LEU A 38 4.98 7.22 -12.53
N TYR A 39 5.30 6.75 -11.33
CA TYR A 39 4.75 7.31 -10.10
C TYR A 39 5.18 8.76 -9.90
N GLU A 40 6.46 9.09 -10.06
CA GLU A 40 6.94 10.48 -9.91
C GLU A 40 6.30 11.41 -10.95
N TYR A 41 6.14 10.92 -12.20
CA TYR A 41 5.43 11.66 -13.23
C TYR A 41 3.98 11.92 -12.85
N ALA A 42 3.26 10.89 -12.36
CA ALA A 42 1.87 11.02 -11.96
C ALA A 42 1.69 12.02 -10.81
N VAL A 43 2.51 11.91 -9.76
CA VAL A 43 2.50 12.83 -8.62
C VAL A 43 2.76 14.28 -9.05
N THR A 44 3.67 14.50 -10.00
CA THR A 44 4.05 15.85 -10.42
C THR A 44 3.06 16.48 -11.39
N ASN A 45 2.44 15.68 -12.27
CA ASN A 45 1.74 16.22 -13.45
C ASN A 45 0.25 15.89 -13.51
N VAL A 46 -0.22 14.87 -12.78
CA VAL A 46 -1.55 14.28 -13.01
C VAL A 46 -2.40 14.24 -11.75
N LEU A 47 -1.81 13.84 -10.63
CA LEU A 47 -2.57 13.58 -9.40
C LEU A 47 -2.95 14.90 -8.70
N PRO A 48 -4.25 15.21 -8.55
CA PRO A 48 -4.69 16.40 -7.85
C PRO A 48 -4.61 16.24 -6.33
N GLY A 49 -4.88 17.33 -5.61
CA GLY A 49 -5.08 17.29 -4.16
C GLY A 49 -3.80 16.95 -3.38
N LEU A 50 -2.66 17.48 -3.80
CA LEU A 50 -1.36 17.28 -3.17
C LEU A 50 -0.73 18.62 -2.79
N ASP A 51 -0.38 18.77 -1.51
CA ASP A 51 0.45 19.87 -1.03
C ASP A 51 1.93 19.53 -1.17
N ALA A 52 2.74 20.55 -1.47
CA ALA A 52 4.18 20.42 -1.59
C ALA A 52 4.82 19.79 -0.34
N PRO A 53 5.94 19.06 -0.47
CA PRO A 53 6.60 18.44 0.67
C PRO A 53 7.00 19.48 1.73
N ILE A 54 6.71 19.19 3.00
CA ILE A 54 6.94 20.09 4.15
C ILE A 54 8.41 20.15 4.62
N GLY A 55 9.34 19.55 3.88
CA GLY A 55 10.76 19.46 4.27
C GLY A 55 11.07 18.33 5.25
N ARG A 56 12.31 18.33 5.78
CA ARG A 56 12.73 17.41 6.85
C ARG A 56 11.96 17.72 8.14
N THR A 57 11.58 16.67 8.87
CA THR A 57 10.90 16.77 10.16
C THR A 57 11.67 16.02 11.24
N ALA A 58 11.42 16.37 12.52
CA ALA A 58 11.97 15.63 13.65
C ALA A 58 11.40 14.20 13.71
N ILE A 59 12.26 13.21 13.96
CA ILE A 59 11.94 11.78 13.91
C ILE A 59 11.94 11.21 15.33
N THR A 60 13.04 11.29 16.03
CA THR A 60 13.22 10.74 17.38
C THR A 60 13.13 11.82 18.46
N GLY A 61 13.38 13.08 18.09
CA GLY A 61 13.53 14.18 19.04
C GLY A 61 14.98 14.40 19.49
N ASN A 62 15.92 13.55 19.06
CA ASN A 62 17.35 13.81 19.16
C ASN A 62 17.84 14.34 17.81
N ALA A 63 18.34 15.59 17.77
CA ALA A 63 18.71 16.26 16.53
C ALA A 63 19.85 15.56 15.76
N GLU A 64 20.88 15.09 16.46
CA GLU A 64 22.03 14.41 15.82
C GLU A 64 21.61 13.08 15.20
N LEU A 65 20.78 12.32 15.91
CA LEU A 65 20.23 11.06 15.39
C LEU A 65 19.27 11.31 14.23
N ASP A 66 18.44 12.34 14.31
CA ASP A 66 17.50 12.69 13.24
C ASP A 66 18.24 13.11 11.96
N ASP A 67 19.29 13.93 12.07
CA ASP A 67 20.16 14.27 10.94
C ASP A 67 20.81 13.01 10.35
N ARG A 68 21.32 12.11 11.20
CA ARG A 68 21.92 10.85 10.73
C ARG A 68 20.92 9.96 9.98
N ILE A 69 19.70 9.85 10.48
CA ILE A 69 18.62 9.09 9.83
C ILE A 69 18.29 9.70 8.46
N TRP A 70 18.19 11.04 8.37
CA TRP A 70 17.94 11.73 7.11
C TRP A 70 19.07 11.54 6.10
N ASP A 71 20.33 11.62 6.53
CA ASP A 71 21.49 11.41 5.68
C ASP A 71 21.49 10.00 5.08
N ILE A 72 21.26 8.97 5.90
CA ILE A 72 21.19 7.58 5.44
C ILE A 72 19.99 7.38 4.50
N ALA A 73 18.82 7.95 4.84
CA ALA A 73 17.64 7.86 3.98
C ALA A 73 17.92 8.47 2.59
N PHE A 74 18.49 9.67 2.52
CA PHE A 74 18.81 10.30 1.23
C PHE A 74 19.91 9.55 0.46
N ALA A 75 20.92 9.02 1.15
CA ALA A 75 21.93 8.17 0.52
C ALA A 75 21.34 6.89 -0.10
N ARG A 76 20.24 6.36 0.47
CA ARG A 76 19.46 5.24 -0.09
C ARG A 76 18.50 5.63 -1.21
N GLY A 77 18.37 6.91 -1.55
CA GLY A 77 17.49 7.40 -2.60
C GLY A 77 16.06 7.74 -2.14
N TYR A 78 15.81 7.86 -0.83
CA TYR A 78 14.56 8.44 -0.38
C TYR A 78 14.46 9.90 -0.84
N VAL A 79 13.24 10.33 -1.18
CA VAL A 79 12.95 11.71 -1.58
C VAL A 79 11.78 12.23 -0.75
N LEU A 80 11.77 13.54 -0.48
CA LEU A 80 10.63 14.19 0.14
C LEU A 80 9.43 14.12 -0.80
N ARG A 81 8.26 13.77 -0.25
CA ARG A 81 7.04 13.53 -1.01
C ARG A 81 5.91 14.48 -0.62
N PRO A 82 5.04 14.82 -1.58
CA PRO A 82 3.80 15.55 -1.31
C PRO A 82 2.90 14.83 -0.31
N VAL A 83 2.06 15.61 0.36
CA VAL A 83 1.05 15.10 1.29
C VAL A 83 -0.34 15.41 0.71
N ALA A 84 -1.31 14.55 0.98
CA ALA A 84 -2.70 14.81 0.59
C ALA A 84 -3.17 16.15 1.17
N SER A 85 -3.79 16.96 0.31
CA SER A 85 -4.43 18.22 0.64
C SER A 85 -5.95 18.07 0.59
N GLY A 86 -6.68 18.80 1.43
CA GLY A 86 -8.14 18.80 1.40
C GLY A 86 -8.77 17.56 2.05
N SER A 87 -10.01 17.28 1.67
CA SER A 87 -10.81 16.18 2.25
C SER A 87 -10.43 14.84 1.63
N LEU A 88 -10.32 13.82 2.48
CA LEU A 88 -10.14 12.43 2.08
C LEU A 88 -11.48 11.69 2.18
N ASP A 89 -11.72 10.80 1.24
CA ASP A 89 -12.79 9.82 1.35
C ASP A 89 -12.38 8.71 2.32
N SER A 90 -13.37 7.99 2.85
CA SER A 90 -13.15 6.82 3.69
C SER A 90 -13.92 5.63 3.14
N VAL A 91 -13.19 4.58 2.74
CA VAL A 91 -13.77 3.30 2.33
C VAL A 91 -13.38 2.26 3.37
N ASP A 92 -14.38 1.64 4.01
CA ASP A 92 -14.20 0.67 5.10
C ASP A 92 -13.33 1.21 6.26
N GLY A 93 -13.40 2.52 6.53
CA GLY A 93 -12.61 3.18 7.56
C GLY A 93 -11.18 3.55 7.15
N VAL A 94 -10.76 3.25 5.93
CA VAL A 94 -9.43 3.60 5.42
C VAL A 94 -9.51 4.94 4.67
N PRO A 95 -8.81 5.99 5.14
CA PRO A 95 -8.80 7.28 4.45
C PRO A 95 -7.96 7.21 3.17
N MET A 96 -8.46 7.75 2.07
CA MET A 96 -7.77 7.78 0.77
C MET A 96 -8.28 8.92 -0.11
N GLN A 97 -7.56 9.21 -1.20
CA GLN A 97 -8.00 10.19 -2.18
C GLN A 97 -9.28 9.73 -2.89
N HIS A 98 -10.09 10.67 -3.36
CA HIS A 98 -11.37 10.36 -4.01
C HIS A 98 -11.21 9.38 -5.18
N ASP A 99 -10.26 9.66 -6.09
CA ASP A 99 -10.04 8.78 -7.25
C ASP A 99 -9.55 7.38 -6.83
N THR A 100 -8.77 7.29 -5.74
CA THR A 100 -8.35 6.01 -5.16
C THR A 100 -9.54 5.26 -4.58
N ALA A 101 -10.48 5.93 -3.92
CA ALA A 101 -11.72 5.33 -3.41
C ALA A 101 -12.56 4.76 -4.55
N VAL A 102 -12.77 5.53 -5.62
CA VAL A 102 -13.50 5.09 -6.82
C VAL A 102 -12.83 3.87 -7.46
N ALA A 103 -11.51 3.93 -7.67
CA ALA A 103 -10.75 2.83 -8.25
C ALA A 103 -10.80 1.57 -7.36
N TRP A 104 -10.68 1.72 -6.03
CA TRP A 104 -10.76 0.62 -5.09
C TRP A 104 -12.14 -0.06 -5.11
N ILE A 105 -13.23 0.70 -5.12
CA ILE A 105 -14.58 0.15 -5.20
C ILE A 105 -14.75 -0.70 -6.46
N GLY A 106 -14.26 -0.20 -7.61
CA GLY A 106 -14.28 -0.94 -8.87
C GLY A 106 -13.45 -2.23 -8.83
N LEU A 107 -12.20 -2.13 -8.37
CA LEU A 107 -11.29 -3.28 -8.23
C LEU A 107 -11.88 -4.35 -7.30
N ARG A 108 -12.42 -3.95 -6.14
CA ARG A 108 -13.05 -4.86 -5.18
C ARG A 108 -14.26 -5.59 -5.77
N ALA A 109 -15.09 -4.89 -6.55
CA ALA A 109 -16.23 -5.49 -7.22
C ALA A 109 -15.79 -6.54 -8.27
N ALA A 110 -14.80 -6.20 -9.10
CA ALA A 110 -14.23 -7.11 -10.09
C ALA A 110 -13.57 -8.34 -9.43
N ALA A 111 -12.79 -8.13 -8.37
CA ALA A 111 -12.17 -9.21 -7.60
C ALA A 111 -13.21 -10.18 -7.03
N ARG A 112 -14.29 -9.66 -6.43
CA ARG A 112 -15.38 -10.50 -5.91
C ARG A 112 -16.09 -11.28 -7.00
N ALA A 113 -16.34 -10.67 -8.17
CA ALA A 113 -16.92 -11.36 -9.31
C ALA A 113 -16.02 -12.51 -9.82
N ALA A 114 -14.70 -12.37 -9.66
CA ALA A 114 -13.72 -13.40 -9.96
C ALA A 114 -13.48 -14.41 -8.81
N GLY A 115 -14.25 -14.33 -7.71
CA GLY A 115 -14.10 -15.21 -6.55
C GLY A 115 -12.91 -14.88 -5.64
N LEU A 116 -12.28 -13.71 -5.80
CA LEU A 116 -11.18 -13.23 -4.97
C LEU A 116 -11.69 -12.33 -3.83
N GLY A 117 -11.08 -12.46 -2.65
CA GLY A 117 -11.43 -11.69 -1.46
C GLY A 117 -10.21 -11.05 -0.81
N PHE A 118 -9.97 -9.78 -1.10
CA PHE A 118 -8.96 -8.97 -0.43
C PHE A 118 -9.54 -7.63 0.02
N ILE A 119 -8.85 -6.98 0.96
CA ILE A 119 -9.20 -5.67 1.51
C ILE A 119 -8.02 -4.72 1.40
N VAL A 120 -8.29 -3.42 1.43
CA VAL A 120 -7.27 -2.41 1.69
C VAL A 120 -7.02 -2.37 3.20
N SER A 121 -5.78 -2.61 3.62
CA SER A 121 -5.37 -2.52 5.03
C SER A 121 -4.87 -1.13 5.40
N SER A 122 -4.35 -0.38 4.42
CA SER A 122 -3.75 0.93 4.64
C SER A 122 -3.77 1.74 3.34
N ALA A 123 -3.99 3.06 3.43
CA ALA A 123 -3.91 3.98 2.30
C ALA A 123 -3.27 5.30 2.72
N TYR A 124 -4.04 6.37 2.96
CA TYR A 124 -3.47 7.61 3.49
C TYR A 124 -2.85 7.40 4.87
N ARG A 125 -1.65 7.94 5.05
CA ARG A 125 -0.97 8.02 6.34
C ARG A 125 -0.34 9.38 6.51
N SER A 126 -0.65 10.08 7.59
CA SER A 126 0.00 11.36 7.88
C SER A 126 1.50 11.18 8.17
N PRO A 127 2.33 12.22 7.95
CA PRO A 127 3.73 12.22 8.39
C PRO A 127 3.89 11.89 9.87
N SER A 128 3.00 12.39 10.74
CA SER A 128 3.03 12.09 12.18
C SER A 128 2.79 10.61 12.48
N THR A 129 1.84 9.96 11.82
CA THR A 129 1.59 8.52 11.98
C THR A 129 2.75 7.70 11.41
N GLN A 130 3.32 8.10 10.27
CA GLN A 130 4.51 7.45 9.71
C GLN A 130 5.71 7.56 10.64
N ARG A 131 5.91 8.71 11.30
CA ARG A 131 6.95 8.89 12.33
C ARG A 131 6.79 7.85 13.44
N THR A 132 5.58 7.70 13.99
CA THR A 132 5.30 6.71 15.04
C THR A 132 5.65 5.29 14.58
N HIS A 133 5.26 4.92 13.36
CA HIS A 133 5.60 3.61 12.81
C HIS A 133 7.11 3.42 12.64
N PHE A 134 7.81 4.37 12.03
CA PHE A 134 9.25 4.28 11.82
C PHE A 134 9.99 4.14 13.15
N VAL A 135 9.69 5.00 14.12
CA VAL A 135 10.33 4.96 15.45
C VAL A 135 10.04 3.65 16.17
N SER A 136 8.82 3.10 16.07
CA SER A 136 8.48 1.81 16.69
C SER A 136 9.29 0.62 16.14
N LYS A 137 9.93 0.79 14.98
CA LYS A 137 10.68 -0.24 14.27
C LYS A 137 12.19 -0.03 14.34
N LEU A 138 12.63 1.16 14.73
CA LEU A 138 14.03 1.47 14.98
C LEU A 138 14.52 0.72 16.22
N GLN A 139 15.39 -0.27 16.02
CA GLN A 139 15.87 -1.15 17.11
C GLN A 139 17.02 -0.54 17.92
N GLY A 140 17.69 0.47 17.37
CA GLY A 140 18.84 1.11 17.98
C GLY A 140 19.25 2.36 17.19
N THR A 141 20.36 2.97 17.61
CA THR A 141 20.86 4.23 17.02
C THR A 141 22.08 4.01 16.12
N SER A 142 22.50 2.77 15.90
CA SER A 142 23.59 2.47 14.97
C SER A 142 23.14 2.63 13.52
N ASP A 143 24.07 2.95 12.62
CA ASP A 143 23.77 3.02 11.18
C ASP A 143 23.15 1.72 10.65
N ALA A 144 23.58 0.57 11.16
CA ALA A 144 23.03 -0.73 10.80
C ALA A 144 21.56 -0.90 11.22
N ASP A 145 21.19 -0.42 12.42
CA ASP A 145 19.81 -0.44 12.89
C ASP A 145 18.92 0.53 12.09
N ILE A 146 19.47 1.70 11.75
CA ILE A 146 18.80 2.70 10.89
C ILE A 146 18.57 2.11 9.49
N ASP A 147 19.59 1.50 8.89
CA ASP A 147 19.51 0.84 7.58
C ASP A 147 18.53 -0.33 7.58
N ALA A 148 18.50 -1.12 8.64
CA ALA A 148 17.54 -2.20 8.80
C ALA A 148 16.10 -1.67 8.85
N ALA A 149 15.85 -0.58 9.59
CA ALA A 149 14.54 0.06 9.62
C ALA A 149 14.13 0.62 8.25
N LEU A 150 15.05 1.32 7.57
CA LEU A 150 14.86 1.91 6.23
C LEU A 150 14.67 0.89 5.11
N THR A 151 14.85 -0.40 5.39
CA THR A 151 14.55 -1.47 4.42
C THR A 151 13.05 -1.65 4.23
N TRP A 152 12.25 -1.40 5.27
CA TRP A 152 10.81 -1.66 5.25
C TRP A 152 9.96 -0.42 5.58
N TYR A 153 10.53 0.55 6.29
CA TYR A 153 9.78 1.69 6.81
C TYR A 153 10.42 2.99 6.32
N SER A 154 9.63 3.79 5.60
CA SER A 154 10.01 5.13 5.20
C SER A 154 10.03 6.08 6.41
N VAL A 155 10.97 7.03 6.38
CA VAL A 155 10.98 8.17 7.31
C VAL A 155 9.77 9.08 7.06
N PRO A 156 9.26 9.80 8.08
CA PRO A 156 8.13 10.71 7.90
C PRO A 156 8.45 11.79 6.84
N GLY A 157 7.55 11.96 5.87
CA GLY A 157 7.71 12.87 4.74
C GLY A 157 8.23 12.23 3.46
N THR A 158 8.59 10.94 3.45
CA THR A 158 9.09 10.24 2.24
C THR A 158 8.22 9.06 1.80
N SER A 159 7.16 8.75 2.55
CA SER A 159 6.23 7.65 2.24
C SER A 159 5.29 7.99 1.11
N LYS A 160 5.07 7.06 0.16
CA LYS A 160 4.03 7.20 -0.88
C LYS A 160 2.61 7.25 -0.29
N HIS A 161 2.39 6.67 0.89
CA HIS A 161 1.11 6.75 1.62
C HIS A 161 0.72 8.17 2.02
N HIS A 162 1.66 9.12 2.05
CA HIS A 162 1.34 10.52 2.35
C HIS A 162 0.40 11.14 1.32
N SER A 163 0.44 10.69 0.07
CA SER A 163 -0.40 11.24 -1.00
C SER A 163 -1.86 10.78 -0.91
N GLY A 164 -2.14 9.68 -0.18
CA GLY A 164 -3.44 9.02 -0.18
C GLY A 164 -3.78 8.24 -1.46
N TYR A 165 -2.84 8.14 -2.40
CA TYR A 165 -2.97 7.36 -3.64
C TYR A 165 -2.33 5.97 -3.58
N ALA A 166 -1.47 5.70 -2.60
CA ALA A 166 -0.90 4.37 -2.38
C ALA A 166 -1.82 3.54 -1.46
N VAL A 167 -1.99 2.27 -1.79
CA VAL A 167 -2.84 1.32 -1.04
C VAL A 167 -2.08 0.02 -0.77
N ASP A 168 -2.19 -0.47 0.46
CA ASP A 168 -1.72 -1.81 0.84
C ASP A 168 -2.90 -2.76 0.87
N PHE A 169 -2.75 -3.93 0.26
CA PHE A 169 -3.76 -4.98 0.26
C PHE A 169 -3.36 -6.14 1.18
N ARG A 170 -4.37 -6.84 1.71
CA ARG A 170 -4.21 -8.16 2.33
C ARG A 170 -5.43 -9.01 2.07
N TYR A 171 -5.27 -10.34 2.15
CA TYR A 171 -6.42 -11.23 2.15
C TYR A 171 -7.28 -10.99 3.39
N ALA A 172 -8.59 -11.22 3.24
CA ALA A 172 -9.54 -10.97 4.33
C ALA A 172 -9.37 -11.93 5.51
N ASP A 173 -8.85 -13.14 5.27
CA ASP A 173 -8.66 -14.22 6.23
C ASP A 173 -7.28 -14.20 6.94
N GLY A 174 -6.34 -13.39 6.49
CA GLY A 174 -5.03 -13.21 7.14
C GLY A 174 -3.89 -13.74 6.30
#